data_AF-A0A3Q8ZR16-F1
#
_entry.id   AF-A0A3Q8ZR16-F1
#
_cell.length_a   1.000
_cell.length_b   1.000
_cell.length_c   1.000
_cell.angle_alpha   90.00
_cell.angle_beta   90.00
_cell.angle_gamma   90.00
#
_symmetry.space_group_name_H-M   'P 1'
#
loop_
_entity.id
_entity.type
_entity.pdbx_description
1 polymer ?
#
loop_
_entity_poly.entity_id
_entity_poly.type
_entity_poly.pdbx_seq_one_letter_code
_entity_poly.pdbx_strand_id
1 'polypeptide(L)'
;MTSQSETHNLLARRFVREIIGPAIKDGGTYAELMVIFESATLCIMEVLNLHYELSPQVATGLCEASLQNAIERFAGGRAAKP
;
A
#
# COMPACT_ATOMS: atom_id res chain seq x y z
N MET A 1 8.34 -24.07 3.43
CA MET A 1 7.30 -23.03 3.63
C MET A 1 7.92 -21.70 3.26
N THR A 2 7.27 -20.93 2.39
CA THR A 2 7.68 -19.54 2.15
C THR A 2 7.35 -18.71 3.38
N SER A 3 8.26 -17.83 3.79
CA SER A 3 8.02 -16.91 4.89
C SER A 3 6.93 -15.89 4.53
N GLN A 4 6.30 -15.29 5.54
CA GLN A 4 5.34 -14.19 5.33
C GLN A 4 5.97 -13.03 4.54
N SER A 5 7.25 -12.74 4.80
CA SER A 5 8.02 -11.71 4.08
C SER A 5 8.22 -12.05 2.60
N GLU A 6 8.54 -13.30 2.27
CA GLU A 6 8.68 -13.74 0.88
C GLU A 6 7.34 -13.65 0.12
N THR A 7 6.25 -14.03 0.78
CA THR A 7 4.90 -13.95 0.21
C THR A 7 4.51 -12.50 -0.04
N HIS A 8 4.73 -11.61 0.94
CA HIS A 8 4.50 -10.17 0.79
C HIS A 8 5.30 -9.59 -0.39
N ASN A 9 6.60 -9.89 -0.47
CA ASN A 9 7.46 -9.38 -1.53
C ASN A 9 7.07 -9.90 -2.92
N LEU A 10 6.63 -11.15 -3.01
CA LEU A 10 6.09 -11.71 -4.25
C LEU A 10 4.84 -10.95 -4.68
N LEU A 11 3.87 -10.79 -3.78
CA LEU A 11 2.61 -10.09 -4.09
C LEU A 11 2.86 -8.62 -4.46
N ALA A 12 3.74 -7.93 -3.74
CA ALA A 12 4.13 -6.56 -4.05
C ALA A 12 4.79 -6.45 -5.43
N ARG A 13 5.67 -7.38 -5.80
CA ARG A 13 6.28 -7.42 -7.14
C ARG A 13 5.25 -7.65 -8.24
N ARG A 14 4.29 -8.55 -8.03
CA ARG A 14 3.20 -8.80 -8.99
C ARG A 14 2.36 -7.55 -9.17
N PHE A 15 1.94 -6.92 -8.08
CA PHE A 15 1.18 -5.66 -8.13
C PHE A 15 1.91 -4.59 -8.96
N VAL A 16 3.20 -4.36 -8.70
CA VAL A 16 3.98 -3.36 -9.43
C VAL A 16 4.18 -3.74 -10.90
N ARG A 17 4.55 -5.00 -11.21
CA ARG A 17 4.95 -5.41 -12.57
C ARG A 17 3.80 -5.78 -13.48
N GLU A 18 2.74 -6.36 -12.93
CA GLU A 18 1.63 -6.93 -13.69
C GLU A 18 0.41 -5.99 -13.70
N ILE A 19 0.30 -5.05 -12.74
CA ILE A 19 -0.85 -4.14 -12.66
C ILE A 19 -0.43 -2.70 -12.93
N ILE A 20 0.45 -2.13 -12.09
CA ILE A 20 0.84 -0.72 -12.20
C ILE A 20 1.68 -0.45 -13.45
N GLY A 21 2.65 -1.31 -13.74
CA GLY A 21 3.54 -1.17 -14.90
C GLY A 21 2.79 -1.08 -16.23
N PRO A 22 1.88 -2.03 -16.54
CA PRO A 22 1.02 -1.96 -17.73
C PRO A 22 0.10 -0.74 -17.73
N ALA A 23 -0.56 -0.42 -16.61
CA ALA A 23 -1.47 0.73 -16.54
C ALA A 23 -0.77 2.05 -16.93
N ILE A 24 0.47 2.27 -16.46
CA ILE A 24 1.27 3.45 -16.85
C ILE A 24 1.62 3.42 -18.35
N LYS A 25 2.00 2.24 -18.88
CA LYS A 25 2.33 2.10 -20.31
C LYS A 25 1.14 2.37 -21.22
N ASP A 26 -0.06 2.01 -20.77
CA ASP A 26 -1.31 2.18 -21.51
C ASP A 26 -1.88 3.61 -21.40
N GLY A 27 -1.13 4.54 -20.79
CA GLY A 27 -1.50 5.95 -20.71
C GLY A 27 -2.17 6.35 -19.40
N GLY A 28 -2.23 5.45 -18.41
CA GLY A 28 -2.75 5.74 -17.08
C GLY A 28 -1.97 6.85 -16.39
N THR A 29 -2.71 7.82 -15.88
CA THR A 29 -2.20 8.97 -15.16
C THR A 29 -1.91 8.62 -13.70
N TYR A 30 -1.01 9.38 -13.05
CA TYR A 30 -0.79 9.24 -11.61
C TYR A 30 -2.07 9.49 -10.79
N ALA A 31 -2.98 10.34 -11.29
CA ALA A 31 -4.28 10.57 -10.65
C ALA A 31 -5.14 9.30 -10.63
N GLU A 32 -5.21 8.56 -11.74
CA GLU A 32 -5.93 7.28 -11.80
C GLU A 32 -5.30 6.22 -10.89
N LEU A 33 -3.97 6.21 -10.76
CA LEU A 33 -3.30 5.32 -9.80
C LEU A 33 -3.60 5.69 -8.34
N MET A 34 -3.78 6.98 -8.04
CA MET A 34 -4.16 7.44 -6.70
C MET A 34 -5.56 6.94 -6.30
N VAL A 35 -6.48 6.76 -7.25
CA VAL A 35 -7.80 6.17 -6.96
C VAL A 35 -7.68 4.76 -6.40
N ILE A 36 -6.73 3.95 -6.89
CA ILE A 36 -6.48 2.60 -6.36
C ILE A 36 -5.99 2.69 -4.92
N PHE A 37 -5.06 3.61 -4.64
CA PHE A 37 -4.53 3.81 -3.31
C PHE A 37 -5.61 4.25 -2.32
N GLU A 38 -6.40 5.27 -2.69
CA GLU A 38 -7.51 5.77 -1.89
C GLU A 38 -8.57 4.69 -1.63
N SER A 39 -8.92 3.91 -2.65
CA SER A 39 -9.86 2.80 -2.53
C SER A 39 -9.35 1.73 -1.57
N ALA A 40 -8.05 1.37 -1.63
CA ALA A 40 -7.46 0.40 -0.72
C ALA A 40 -7.44 0.91 0.73
N THR A 41 -7.10 2.17 0.95
CA THR A 41 -7.15 2.79 2.28
C THR A 41 -8.58 2.80 2.83
N LEU A 42 -9.57 3.18 2.02
CA LEU A 42 -10.98 3.17 2.40
C LEU A 42 -11.45 1.76 2.80
N CYS A 43 -11.14 0.75 1.99
CA CYS A 43 -11.47 -0.64 2.31
C CYS A 43 -10.86 -1.10 3.64
N ILE A 44 -9.61 -0.72 3.94
CA ILE A 44 -8.98 -1.03 5.23
C ILE A 44 -9.73 -0.35 6.37
N MET A 45 -10.06 0.94 6.22
CA MET A 45 -10.81 1.68 7.25
C MET A 45 -12.20 1.09 7.51
N GLU A 46 -12.92 0.70 6.46
CA GLU A 46 -14.23 0.04 6.58
C GLU A 46 -14.11 -1.29 7.34
N VAL A 47 -13.10 -2.11 7.04
CA VAL A 47 -12.86 -3.37 7.78
C VAL A 47 -12.55 -3.07 9.25
N LEU A 48 -11.68 -2.10 9.53
CA LEU A 48 -11.31 -1.73 10.90
C LEU A 48 -12.50 -1.15 11.68
N ASN A 49 -13.37 -0.37 11.03
CA ASN A 49 -14.52 0.23 11.67
C ASN A 49 -15.68 -0.76 11.84
N LEU A 50 -16.07 -1.47 10.78
CA LEU A 50 -17.27 -2.32 10.78
C LEU A 50 -17.03 -3.72 11.36
N HIS A 51 -15.84 -4.30 11.17
CA HIS A 51 -15.55 -5.66 11.64
C HIS A 51 -14.80 -5.70 12.96
N TYR A 52 -13.98 -4.68 13.23
CA TYR A 52 -13.21 -4.58 14.47
C TYR A 52 -13.72 -3.48 15.42
N GLU A 53 -14.82 -2.81 15.07
CA GLU A 53 -15.52 -1.82 15.90
C GLU A 53 -14.62 -0.66 16.38
N LEU A 54 -13.54 -0.37 15.65
CA LEU A 54 -12.66 0.75 15.97
C LEU A 54 -13.32 2.07 15.56
N SER A 55 -13.12 3.12 16.36
CA SER A 55 -13.59 4.45 15.95
C SER A 55 -12.89 4.89 14.65
N PRO A 56 -13.54 5.70 13.80
CA PRO A 56 -12.92 6.19 12.57
C PRO A 56 -11.56 6.88 12.80
N GLN A 57 -11.41 7.59 13.92
CA GLN A 57 -10.16 8.25 14.30
C GLN A 57 -9.03 7.24 14.57
N VAL A 58 -9.33 6.14 15.27
CA VAL A 58 -8.35 5.08 15.53
C VAL A 58 -7.97 4.35 14.25
N ALA A 59 -8.95 4.00 13.41
CA ALA A 59 -8.69 3.35 12.11
C ALA A 59 -7.80 4.21 11.20
N THR A 60 -8.10 5.52 11.13
CA THR A 60 -7.29 6.50 10.38
C THR A 60 -5.86 6.53 10.92
N GLY A 61 -5.68 6.66 12.24
CA GLY A 61 -4.35 6.68 12.85
C GLY A 61 -3.53 5.42 12.58
N LEU A 62 -4.16 4.24 12.55
CA LEU A 62 -3.50 2.99 12.18
C LEU A 62 -3.06 2.96 10.72
N CYS A 63 -3.90 3.47 9.80
CA CYS A 63 -3.56 3.60 8.38
C CYS A 63 -2.39 4.58 8.17
N GLU A 64 -2.42 5.74 8.82
CA GLU A 64 -1.35 6.74 8.76
C GLU A 64 -0.03 6.19 9.31
N ALA A 65 -0.05 5.53 10.47
CA ALA A 65 1.13 4.91 11.06
C ALA A 65 1.70 3.80 10.16
N SER A 66 0.83 2.97 9.55
CA SER A 66 1.24 1.95 8.59
C SER A 66 1.93 2.55 7.37
N LEU A 67 1.38 3.63 6.82
CA LEU A 67 1.96 4.34 5.69
C LEU A 67 3.30 4.98 6.04
N GLN A 68 3.39 5.67 7.18
CA GLN A 68 4.63 6.26 7.68
C GLN A 68 5.72 5.19 7.83
N ASN A 69 5.41 4.07 8.49
CA ASN A 69 6.34 2.95 8.65
C ASN A 69 6.78 2.38 7.28
N ALA A 70 5.87 2.31 6.30
CA ALA A 70 6.23 1.90 4.94
C ALA A 70 7.19 2.90 4.29
N ILE A 71 6.91 4.20 4.39
CA ILE A 71 7.77 5.27 3.89
C ILE A 71 9.15 5.15 4.52
N GLU A 72 9.26 5.04 5.84
CA GLU A 72 10.56 4.93 6.53
C GLU A 72 11.38 3.73 6.05
N ARG A 73 10.75 2.56 5.93
CA ARG A 73 11.42 1.34 5.41
C ARG A 73 11.97 1.52 4.00
N PHE A 74 11.22 2.17 3.10
CA PHE A 74 11.59 2.28 1.69
C PHE A 74 12.36 3.56 1.36
N ALA A 75 12.21 4.63 2.14
CA ALA A 75 12.98 5.86 2.04
C ALA A 75 14.41 5.65 2.57
N GLY A 76 14.59 4.84 3.62
CA GLY A 76 15.93 4.38 4.05
C GLY A 76 16.71 3.67 2.94
N GLY A 77 16.00 3.02 2.00
CA GLY A 77 16.59 2.40 0.81
C GLY A 77 17.01 3.37 -0.30
N ARG A 78 16.60 4.64 -0.26
CA ARG A 78 17.03 5.67 -1.25
C ARG A 78 18.42 6.23 -0.96
N ALA A 79 18.87 6.21 0.30
CA ALA A 79 20.19 6.73 0.69
C ALA A 79 21.36 5.78 0.37
N ALA A 80 21.09 4.54 -0.04
CA ALA A 80 22.09 3.53 -0.34
C ALA A 80 22.39 3.39 -1.86
N LYS A 81 22.51 4.51 -2.56
CA LYS A 81 23.07 4.54 -3.92
C LYS A 81 24.38 5.34 -3.90
N PRO A 82 25.57 4.71 -4.05
CA PRO A 82 26.75 5.43 -4.49
C PRO A 82 26.57 5.95 -5.93
#